data_AF-A0A6N1YD40-F1
#
_entry.id   AF-A0A6N1YD40-F1
#
_cell.length_a   1.000
_cell.length_b   1.000
_cell.length_c   1.000
_cell.angle_alpha   90.00
_cell.angle_beta   90.00
_cell.angle_gamma   90.00
#
_symmetry.space_group_name_H-M   'P 1'
#
loop_
_entity.id
_entity.type
_entity.pdbx_description
1 polymer ?
#
loop_
_entity_poly.entity_id
_entity_poly.type
_entity_poly.pdbx_seq_one_letter_code
_entity_poly.pdbx_strand_id
1 'polypeptide(L)'
;MENTYDKAVNHPPIPLLDEQGENVLQSKNPYSPKKSCEGSGCHDYEGITHAYHFEMGRDEASDTYGAKRGLPHLVSPGYYGGYTCMGGSNPQVLAKKNNPNPEEFADYGSPGWVRTCMTCHLGGGWAEKDRDGIRYDQKKVEDIALYDGDYYDRMTMPNGKNHVMLWDWKKSGVGEADCLFCHIDFATVKMPIDSGLEQKSSFTGRDMRNTRRAFSGKGFFRQAASGFMEYVVNKDGKNIMTVERAMLPNVAKPAGHGTAAVPAEGESMQIALDDNGMPQFNWHADAFDDAGRVTIPMLRFPGNENCMACHATSKSRRGFYGFGDNAKTELHYRTLFPTLQQSLTR
;
A
#
# COMPACT_ATOMS: atom_id res chain seq x y z
N MET A 1 12.00 16.56 28.00
CA MET A 1 12.81 17.16 26.92
C MET A 1 11.95 17.12 25.67
N GLU A 2 11.89 18.22 24.92
CA GLU A 2 11.18 18.25 23.65
C GLU A 2 11.93 17.35 22.65
N ASN A 3 11.21 16.44 21.97
CA ASN A 3 11.82 15.54 21.00
C ASN A 3 12.15 16.35 19.73
N THR A 4 13.44 16.59 19.48
CA THR A 4 13.91 17.35 18.32
C THR A 4 14.17 16.49 17.09
N TYR A 5 14.11 15.16 17.22
CA TYR A 5 14.36 14.23 16.12
C TYR A 5 13.11 13.97 15.28
N ASP A 6 11.94 13.96 15.92
CA ASP A 6 10.64 13.69 15.28
C ASP A 6 9.93 14.99 14.88
N LYS A 7 10.67 15.92 14.26
CA LYS A 7 10.10 17.17 13.72
C LYS A 7 10.15 17.14 12.20
N ALA A 8 9.01 17.44 11.59
CA ALA A 8 8.95 17.62 10.15
C ALA A 8 9.80 18.83 9.73
N VAL A 9 10.56 18.65 8.65
CA VAL A 9 11.33 19.69 7.99
C VAL A 9 10.87 19.80 6.55
N ASN A 10 10.88 21.02 6.01
CA ASN A 10 10.51 21.21 4.61
C ASN A 10 11.52 20.48 3.71
N HIS A 11 11.02 19.51 2.93
CA HIS A 11 11.77 18.92 1.84
C HIS A 11 12.07 19.99 0.79
N PRO A 12 13.23 19.94 0.10
CA PRO A 12 13.47 20.79 -1.07
C PRO A 12 12.30 20.71 -2.08
N PRO A 13 11.96 21.80 -2.79
CA PRO A 13 10.89 21.76 -3.77
C PRO A 13 11.23 20.78 -4.90
N ILE A 14 10.37 19.79 -5.14
CA ILE A 14 10.54 18.79 -6.20
C ILE A 14 9.33 18.77 -7.14
N PRO A 15 9.51 18.45 -8.43
CA PRO A 15 8.39 18.11 -9.28
C PRO A 15 7.77 16.79 -8.79
N LEU A 16 6.44 16.70 -8.83
CA LEU A 16 5.76 15.41 -8.78
C LEU A 16 5.53 14.96 -10.22
N LEU A 17 6.05 13.79 -10.55
CA LEU A 17 6.03 13.22 -11.88
C LEU A 17 5.24 11.91 -11.88
N ASP A 18 4.59 11.59 -12.98
CA ASP A 18 4.05 10.25 -13.22
C ASP A 18 5.15 9.27 -13.68
N GLU A 19 4.74 8.04 -13.99
CA GLU A 19 5.65 6.96 -14.40
C GLU A 19 6.37 7.24 -15.74
N GLN A 20 5.79 8.09 -16.58
CA GLN A 20 6.37 8.53 -17.85
C GLN A 20 7.34 9.70 -17.67
N GLY A 21 7.37 10.30 -16.48
CA GLY A 21 8.19 11.46 -16.16
C GLY A 21 7.53 12.79 -16.50
N GLU A 22 6.23 12.78 -16.82
CA GLU A 22 5.46 14.00 -17.03
C GLU A 22 4.98 14.57 -15.69
N ASN A 23 4.92 15.90 -15.57
CA ASN A 23 4.43 16.53 -14.35
C ASN A 23 2.95 16.19 -14.14
N VAL A 24 2.59 15.78 -12.93
CA VAL A 24 1.22 15.35 -12.59
C VAL A 24 0.16 16.44 -12.78
N LEU A 25 0.55 17.73 -12.76
CA LEU A 25 -0.35 18.83 -13.09
C LEU A 25 -0.81 18.78 -14.56
N GLN A 26 0.02 18.25 -15.45
CA GLN A 26 -0.25 18.10 -16.89
C GLN A 26 -0.92 16.76 -17.16
N SER A 27 -0.30 15.67 -16.71
CA SER A 27 -0.74 14.32 -17.07
C SER A 27 -1.98 13.85 -16.32
N LYS A 28 -2.26 14.41 -15.13
CA LYS A 28 -3.30 13.98 -14.20
C LYS A 28 -3.20 12.52 -13.74
N ASN A 29 -2.09 11.86 -14.07
CA ASN A 29 -1.78 10.48 -13.70
C ASN A 29 -1.37 10.37 -12.22
N PRO A 30 -1.34 9.14 -11.65
CA PRO A 30 -0.75 8.92 -10.34
C PRO A 30 0.73 9.29 -10.33
N TYR A 31 1.23 9.82 -9.21
CA TYR A 31 2.65 10.12 -9.09
C TYR A 31 3.47 8.83 -8.99
N SER A 32 4.67 8.85 -9.55
CA SER A 32 5.71 7.83 -9.39
C SER A 32 6.73 8.33 -8.36
N PRO A 33 6.84 7.67 -7.19
CA PRO A 33 7.94 7.89 -6.26
C PRO A 33 9.31 7.80 -6.92
N LYS A 34 9.52 6.83 -7.81
CA LYS A 34 10.80 6.66 -8.51
C LYS A 34 11.12 7.86 -9.39
N LYS A 35 10.19 8.29 -10.25
CA LYS A 35 10.42 9.44 -11.15
C LYS A 35 10.51 10.76 -10.39
N SER A 36 9.72 10.94 -9.33
CA SER A 36 9.71 12.20 -8.57
C SER A 36 10.97 12.35 -7.70
N CYS A 37 11.42 11.28 -7.02
CA CYS A 37 12.48 11.35 -6.02
C CYS A 37 13.87 11.01 -6.59
N GLU A 38 14.01 9.85 -7.24
CA GLU A 38 15.26 9.48 -7.92
C GLU A 38 15.45 10.29 -9.21
N GLY A 39 14.37 10.52 -9.97
CA GLY A 39 14.44 11.33 -11.19
C GLY A 39 14.80 12.80 -10.94
N SER A 40 14.60 13.31 -9.71
CA SER A 40 15.12 14.62 -9.27
C SER A 40 16.58 14.57 -8.79
N GLY A 41 17.20 13.39 -8.74
CA GLY A 41 18.61 13.17 -8.37
C GLY A 41 18.89 13.15 -6.87
N CYS A 42 17.88 12.96 -6.02
CA CYS A 42 18.04 13.11 -4.56
C CYS A 42 18.17 11.81 -3.78
N HIS A 43 17.56 10.72 -4.27
CA HIS A 43 17.50 9.43 -3.56
C HIS A 43 17.86 8.28 -4.50
N ASP A 44 18.70 7.35 -4.01
CA ASP A 44 18.98 6.09 -4.69
C ASP A 44 17.80 5.14 -4.47
N TYR A 45 16.80 5.21 -5.35
CA TYR A 45 15.56 4.46 -5.19
C TYR A 45 15.80 2.95 -5.27
N GLU A 46 16.65 2.51 -6.19
CA GLU A 46 17.01 1.10 -6.32
C GLU A 46 17.75 0.59 -5.07
N GLY A 47 18.73 1.34 -4.56
CA GLY A 47 19.42 1.00 -3.33
C GLY A 47 18.50 0.95 -2.10
N ILE A 48 17.58 1.91 -1.98
CA ILE A 48 16.60 1.96 -0.89
C ILE A 48 15.63 0.78 -0.98
N THR A 49 15.06 0.52 -2.17
CA THR A 49 14.06 -0.53 -2.37
C THR A 49 14.61 -1.94 -2.42
N HIS A 50 15.94 -2.09 -2.43
CA HIS A 50 16.62 -3.37 -2.20
C HIS A 50 16.79 -3.71 -0.71
N ALA A 51 16.44 -2.80 0.21
CA ALA A 51 16.46 -3.12 1.63
C ALA A 51 15.44 -4.23 1.97
N TYR A 52 15.76 -5.06 2.97
CA TYR A 52 14.92 -6.18 3.40
C TYR A 52 13.45 -5.81 3.65
N HIS A 53 13.18 -4.58 4.12
CA HIS A 53 11.80 -4.14 4.39
C HIS A 53 10.95 -4.06 3.11
N PHE A 54 11.55 -3.80 1.95
CA PHE A 54 10.88 -3.74 0.66
C PHE A 54 10.96 -5.07 -0.08
N GLU A 55 12.11 -5.75 -0.04
CA GLU A 55 12.29 -7.03 -0.72
C GLU A 55 11.51 -8.16 -0.05
N MET A 56 11.50 -8.19 1.29
CA MET A 56 10.88 -9.24 2.09
C MET A 56 11.22 -10.66 1.59
N GLY A 57 12.46 -10.86 1.14
CA GLY A 57 13.00 -12.12 0.65
C GLY A 57 12.71 -12.44 -0.82
N ARG A 58 12.19 -11.50 -1.63
CA ARG A 58 11.89 -11.71 -3.06
C ARG A 58 13.10 -12.15 -3.88
N ASP A 59 14.20 -11.43 -3.77
CA ASP A 59 15.46 -11.72 -4.46
C ASP A 59 16.19 -12.96 -3.91
N GLU A 60 15.77 -13.46 -2.76
CA GLU A 60 16.23 -14.71 -2.16
C GLU A 60 15.26 -15.88 -2.40
N ALA A 61 14.19 -15.66 -3.16
CA ALA A 61 13.13 -16.63 -3.34
C ALA A 61 13.54 -17.82 -4.24
N SER A 62 13.07 -19.00 -3.89
CA SER A 62 13.25 -20.23 -4.66
C SER A 62 12.15 -21.24 -4.34
N ASP A 63 11.65 -21.94 -5.36
CA ASP A 63 10.68 -23.04 -5.20
C ASP A 63 11.19 -24.18 -4.30
N THR A 64 12.51 -24.23 -4.04
CA THR A 64 13.14 -25.22 -3.16
C THR A 64 13.50 -24.67 -1.78
N TYR A 65 13.28 -23.38 -1.52
CA TYR A 65 13.73 -22.69 -0.30
C TYR A 65 13.23 -23.39 0.97
N GLY A 66 11.92 -23.61 1.06
CA GLY A 66 11.29 -24.21 2.22
C GLY A 66 11.50 -25.72 2.31
N ALA A 67 11.62 -26.41 1.17
CA ALA A 67 11.89 -27.85 1.12
C ALA A 67 13.22 -28.20 1.83
N LYS A 68 14.25 -27.36 1.66
CA LYS A 68 15.54 -27.48 2.37
C LYS A 68 15.43 -27.36 3.90
N ARG A 69 14.28 -26.91 4.41
CA ARG A 69 14.00 -26.61 5.83
C ARG A 69 12.83 -27.42 6.39
N GLY A 70 12.31 -28.40 5.64
CA GLY A 70 11.16 -29.21 6.04
C GLY A 70 9.80 -28.49 5.95
N LEU A 71 9.74 -27.34 5.29
CA LEU A 71 8.52 -26.53 5.10
C LEU A 71 8.30 -26.27 3.60
N PRO A 72 7.95 -27.29 2.79
CA PRO A 72 7.99 -27.23 1.32
C PRO A 72 7.02 -26.23 0.67
N HIS A 73 6.08 -25.67 1.43
CA HIS A 73 5.17 -24.62 0.99
C HIS A 73 5.81 -23.22 1.04
N LEU A 74 6.93 -23.04 1.72
CA LEU A 74 7.64 -21.76 1.78
C LEU A 74 8.60 -21.62 0.60
N VAL A 75 8.59 -20.43 -0.01
CA VAL A 75 9.37 -20.12 -1.21
C VAL A 75 10.36 -18.99 -0.99
N SER A 76 10.42 -18.36 0.19
CA SER A 76 11.40 -17.33 0.50
C SER A 76 11.69 -17.21 2.01
N PRO A 77 12.77 -16.51 2.41
CA PRO A 77 13.09 -16.23 3.81
C PRO A 77 12.22 -15.17 4.49
N GLY A 78 11.59 -14.26 3.73
CA GLY A 78 10.86 -13.12 4.27
C GLY A 78 9.35 -13.18 4.05
N TYR A 79 8.63 -12.10 4.32
CA TYR A 79 7.16 -12.09 4.22
C TYR A 79 6.62 -12.37 2.81
N TYR A 80 7.43 -12.24 1.76
CA TYR A 80 7.02 -12.62 0.42
C TYR A 80 7.27 -14.12 0.21
N GLY A 81 6.38 -14.97 0.73
CA GLY A 81 6.43 -16.43 0.56
C GLY A 81 7.18 -17.21 1.64
N GLY A 82 7.71 -16.55 2.65
CA GLY A 82 8.15 -17.16 3.91
C GLY A 82 7.01 -17.22 4.94
N TYR A 83 7.35 -17.65 6.16
CA TYR A 83 6.34 -17.84 7.22
C TYR A 83 5.83 -16.49 7.73
N THR A 84 4.52 -16.25 7.61
CA THR A 84 3.88 -15.03 8.10
C THR A 84 3.10 -15.32 9.38
N CYS A 85 3.60 -14.85 10.53
CA CYS A 85 2.92 -15.06 11.82
C CYS A 85 1.63 -14.23 11.98
N MET A 86 1.40 -13.29 11.06
CA MET A 86 0.26 -12.36 11.09
C MET A 86 -1.09 -13.03 10.77
N GLY A 87 -1.09 -14.20 10.13
CA GLY A 87 -2.30 -14.98 9.80
C GLY A 87 -2.78 -15.93 10.91
N GLY A 88 -2.12 -15.96 12.07
CA GLY A 88 -2.40 -16.95 13.11
C GLY A 88 -2.14 -18.37 12.63
N SER A 89 -3.10 -19.29 12.85
CA SER A 89 -2.94 -20.72 12.50
C SER A 89 -3.24 -21.05 11.03
N ASN A 90 -3.61 -20.08 10.19
CA ASN A 90 -3.89 -20.30 8.77
C ASN A 90 -3.07 -19.29 7.91
N PRO A 91 -1.76 -19.51 7.76
CA PRO A 91 -0.93 -18.62 6.95
C PRO A 91 -1.32 -18.74 5.48
N GLN A 92 -1.47 -17.60 4.81
CA GLN A 92 -1.60 -17.55 3.36
C GLN A 92 -0.28 -18.00 2.72
N VAL A 93 -0.36 -18.81 1.67
CA VAL A 93 0.80 -19.40 0.99
C VAL A 93 0.95 -18.79 -0.40
N LEU A 94 2.12 -18.21 -0.65
CA LEU A 94 2.50 -17.70 -1.96
C LEU A 94 2.82 -18.88 -2.89
N ALA A 95 2.29 -18.85 -4.11
CA ALA A 95 2.57 -19.85 -5.12
C ALA A 95 4.07 -19.88 -5.44
N LYS A 96 4.55 -21.08 -5.80
CA LYS A 96 5.86 -21.25 -6.42
C LYS A 96 5.94 -20.43 -7.69
N LYS A 97 7.14 -20.10 -8.14
CA LYS A 97 7.33 -19.52 -9.46
C LYS A 97 6.83 -20.50 -10.52
N ASN A 98 7.19 -21.78 -10.42
CA ASN A 98 6.78 -22.80 -11.38
C ASN A 98 5.74 -23.74 -10.76
N ASN A 99 4.52 -23.74 -11.32
CA ASN A 99 3.43 -24.63 -10.90
C ASN A 99 2.99 -25.50 -12.08
N PRO A 100 2.93 -26.83 -11.94
CA PRO A 100 2.62 -27.71 -13.07
C PRO A 100 1.16 -27.68 -13.50
N ASN A 101 0.23 -27.30 -12.61
CA ASN A 101 -1.20 -27.29 -12.85
C ASN A 101 -1.92 -26.34 -11.86
N PRO A 102 -3.21 -25.98 -12.11
CA PRO A 102 -3.99 -25.14 -11.22
C PRO A 102 -4.20 -25.72 -9.82
N GLU A 103 -4.17 -27.04 -9.65
CA GLU A 103 -4.37 -27.73 -8.38
C GLU A 103 -3.17 -27.55 -7.43
N GLU A 104 -1.96 -27.43 -7.98
CA GLU A 104 -0.71 -27.21 -7.25
C GLU A 104 -0.36 -25.72 -7.06
N PHE A 105 -1.09 -24.82 -7.71
CA PHE A 105 -0.98 -23.39 -7.45
C PHE A 105 -1.47 -23.08 -6.02
N ALA A 106 -0.73 -22.30 -5.25
CA ALA A 106 -1.06 -22.04 -3.85
C ALA A 106 -2.25 -21.04 -3.69
N ASP A 107 -2.32 -20.34 -2.56
CA ASP A 107 -3.42 -19.42 -2.27
C ASP A 107 -3.40 -18.19 -3.16
N TYR A 108 -2.21 -17.61 -3.36
CA TYR A 108 -2.03 -16.43 -4.21
C TYR A 108 -0.77 -16.56 -5.06
N GLY A 109 -0.82 -15.97 -6.25
CA GLY A 109 0.41 -15.51 -6.87
C GLY A 109 0.83 -14.15 -6.34
N SER A 110 1.87 -13.58 -6.93
CA SER A 110 2.33 -12.23 -6.62
C SER A 110 1.24 -11.18 -6.71
N PRO A 111 0.33 -11.17 -7.71
CA PRO A 111 -0.74 -10.17 -7.76
C PRO A 111 -1.67 -10.23 -6.54
N GLY A 112 -2.08 -11.43 -6.12
CA GLY A 112 -2.91 -11.63 -4.94
C GLY A 112 -2.19 -11.24 -3.64
N TRP A 113 -0.88 -11.51 -3.59
CA TRP A 113 -0.01 -11.05 -2.51
C TRP A 113 0.05 -9.52 -2.45
N VAL A 114 0.25 -8.85 -3.59
CA VAL A 114 0.33 -7.38 -3.72
C VAL A 114 -0.99 -6.76 -3.29
N ARG A 115 -2.09 -7.24 -3.87
CA ARG A 115 -3.45 -6.82 -3.52
C ARG A 115 -3.73 -6.90 -2.02
N THR A 116 -3.31 -7.99 -1.37
CA THR A 116 -3.63 -8.29 0.03
C THR A 116 -2.68 -7.60 1.00
N CYS A 117 -1.38 -7.66 0.72
CA CYS A 117 -0.33 -7.27 1.67
C CYS A 117 0.17 -5.84 1.47
N MET A 118 -0.06 -5.19 0.32
CA MET A 118 0.27 -3.76 0.14
C MET A 118 -0.45 -2.83 1.11
N THR A 119 -1.50 -3.25 1.81
CA THR A 119 -2.06 -2.39 2.88
C THR A 119 -1.06 -2.17 4.03
N CYS A 120 -0.18 -3.14 4.30
CA CYS A 120 0.86 -3.06 5.33
C CYS A 120 2.26 -2.88 4.76
N HIS A 121 2.46 -3.18 3.48
CA HIS A 121 3.72 -3.04 2.77
C HIS A 121 3.67 -1.89 1.78
N LEU A 122 4.69 -1.04 1.79
CA LEU A 122 4.61 0.27 1.16
C LEU A 122 4.96 0.28 -0.33
N GLY A 123 4.81 -0.84 -1.03
CA GLY A 123 5.33 -1.00 -2.40
C GLY A 123 6.82 -1.34 -2.40
N GLY A 124 7.53 -1.15 -3.51
CA GLY A 124 8.94 -1.56 -3.61
C GLY A 124 9.11 -3.07 -3.74
N GLY A 125 10.32 -3.53 -4.08
CA GLY A 125 10.72 -4.94 -4.07
C GLY A 125 9.70 -5.86 -4.74
N TRP A 126 9.04 -6.71 -3.94
CA TRP A 126 8.05 -7.69 -4.40
C TRP A 126 6.72 -7.12 -4.92
N ALA A 127 6.45 -5.83 -4.71
CA ALA A 127 5.32 -5.15 -5.35
C ALA A 127 5.67 -4.57 -6.73
N GLU A 128 6.96 -4.58 -7.10
CA GLU A 128 7.47 -4.03 -8.36
C GLU A 128 8.05 -5.06 -9.31
N LYS A 129 8.82 -6.00 -8.77
CA LYS A 129 9.63 -6.92 -9.56
C LYS A 129 9.23 -8.36 -9.27
N ASP A 130 9.32 -9.19 -10.29
CA ASP A 130 9.21 -10.63 -10.17
C ASP A 130 10.44 -11.23 -9.48
N ARG A 131 10.46 -12.55 -9.28
CA ARG A 131 11.58 -13.24 -8.61
C ARG A 131 12.88 -13.24 -9.44
N ASP A 132 12.83 -12.88 -10.72
CA ASP A 132 14.01 -12.72 -11.57
C ASP A 132 14.50 -11.26 -11.62
N GLY A 133 13.84 -10.36 -10.90
CA GLY A 133 14.17 -8.93 -10.86
C GLY A 133 13.60 -8.11 -12.01
N ILE A 134 12.71 -8.68 -12.82
CA ILE A 134 12.05 -7.99 -13.93
C ILE A 134 10.82 -7.26 -13.39
N ARG A 135 10.64 -5.98 -13.74
CA ARG A 135 9.43 -5.24 -13.36
C ARG A 135 8.20 -5.90 -13.99
N TYR A 136 7.17 -6.19 -13.20
CA TYR A 136 6.06 -7.05 -13.63
C TYR A 136 5.35 -6.55 -14.91
N ASP A 137 5.16 -5.23 -15.04
CA ASP A 137 4.48 -4.61 -16.18
C ASP A 137 5.35 -4.49 -17.44
N GLN A 138 6.63 -4.88 -17.35
CA GLN A 138 7.59 -4.88 -18.47
C GLN A 138 7.83 -6.28 -19.06
N LYS A 139 7.45 -7.35 -18.35
CA LYS A 139 7.54 -8.71 -18.89
C LYS A 139 6.59 -8.87 -20.08
N LYS A 140 7.08 -9.49 -21.15
CA LYS A 140 6.25 -9.83 -22.30
C LYS A 140 5.38 -11.03 -21.98
N VAL A 141 4.11 -11.01 -22.40
CA VAL A 141 3.12 -12.03 -22.02
C VAL A 141 3.50 -13.39 -22.59
N GLU A 142 4.04 -13.41 -23.80
CA GLU A 142 4.55 -14.59 -24.49
C GLU A 142 5.71 -15.29 -23.78
N ASP A 143 6.43 -14.58 -22.90
CA ASP A 143 7.55 -15.12 -22.11
C ASP A 143 7.09 -15.63 -20.73
N ILE A 144 5.80 -15.52 -20.40
CA ILE A 144 5.23 -15.95 -19.12
C ILE A 144 4.84 -17.42 -19.21
N ALA A 145 5.41 -18.25 -18.35
CA ALA A 145 5.04 -19.65 -18.25
C ALA A 145 3.61 -19.82 -17.73
N LEU A 146 2.91 -20.86 -18.19
CA LEU A 146 1.58 -21.18 -17.70
C LEU A 146 1.63 -21.45 -16.18
N TYR A 147 0.73 -20.82 -15.42
CA TYR A 147 0.67 -20.88 -13.96
C TYR A 147 1.92 -20.35 -13.23
N ASP A 148 2.68 -19.46 -13.87
CA ASP A 148 3.78 -18.77 -13.20
C ASP A 148 3.25 -17.98 -11.99
N GLY A 149 3.75 -18.29 -10.78
CA GLY A 149 3.30 -17.63 -9.54
C GLY A 149 3.63 -16.15 -9.45
N ASP A 150 4.47 -15.61 -10.32
CA ASP A 150 4.74 -14.18 -10.44
C ASP A 150 3.66 -13.45 -11.25
N TYR A 151 2.96 -14.16 -12.14
CA TYR A 151 2.08 -13.55 -13.14
C TYR A 151 0.64 -14.07 -13.14
N TYR A 152 0.39 -15.24 -12.55
CA TYR A 152 -0.95 -15.78 -12.35
C TYR A 152 -1.43 -15.51 -10.92
N ASP A 153 -2.74 -15.50 -10.71
CA ASP A 153 -3.34 -15.46 -9.38
C ASP A 153 -4.58 -16.35 -9.29
N ARG A 154 -4.93 -16.77 -8.07
CA ARG A 154 -6.14 -17.54 -7.79
C ARG A 154 -7.27 -16.59 -7.43
N MET A 155 -8.26 -16.49 -8.30
CA MET A 155 -9.40 -15.57 -8.14
C MET A 155 -10.72 -16.33 -7.97
N THR A 156 -11.55 -15.88 -7.03
CA THR A 156 -12.93 -16.36 -6.87
C THR A 156 -13.86 -15.64 -7.84
N MET A 157 -14.48 -16.40 -8.74
CA MET A 157 -15.42 -15.88 -9.73
C MET A 157 -16.83 -15.66 -9.13
N PRO A 158 -17.73 -14.90 -9.78
CA PRO A 158 -19.08 -14.66 -9.28
C PRO A 158 -19.92 -15.92 -9.01
N ASN A 159 -19.58 -17.03 -9.68
CA ASN A 159 -20.18 -18.35 -9.46
C ASN A 159 -19.63 -19.09 -8.22
N GLY A 160 -18.77 -18.44 -7.43
CA GLY A 160 -18.12 -19.01 -6.25
C GLY A 160 -16.95 -19.97 -6.53
N LYS A 161 -16.60 -20.23 -7.79
CA LYS A 161 -15.49 -21.11 -8.16
C LYS A 161 -14.18 -20.35 -8.23
N ASN A 162 -13.10 -20.98 -7.78
CA ASN A 162 -11.76 -20.43 -7.88
C ASN A 162 -11.13 -20.82 -9.23
N HIS A 163 -10.51 -19.85 -9.90
CA HIS A 163 -9.77 -20.04 -11.13
C HIS A 163 -8.37 -19.44 -11.00
N VAL A 164 -7.37 -20.14 -11.54
CA VAL A 164 -6.01 -19.61 -11.68
C VAL A 164 -5.94 -18.90 -13.02
N MET A 165 -5.67 -17.60 -13.01
CA MET A 165 -5.75 -16.74 -14.19
C MET A 165 -4.54 -15.84 -14.29
N LEU A 166 -4.12 -15.55 -15.52
CA LEU A 166 -3.08 -14.56 -15.79
C LEU A 166 -3.56 -13.18 -15.33
N TRP A 167 -2.71 -12.47 -14.60
CA TRP A 167 -2.98 -11.12 -14.14
C TRP A 167 -2.48 -10.08 -15.13
N ASP A 168 -3.26 -9.02 -15.33
CA ASP A 168 -2.89 -7.90 -16.19
C ASP A 168 -2.07 -6.86 -15.42
N TRP A 169 -0.75 -7.08 -15.37
CA TRP A 169 0.20 -6.14 -14.78
C TRP A 169 0.29 -4.81 -15.54
N LYS A 170 0.01 -4.79 -16.85
CA LYS A 170 0.02 -3.55 -17.62
C LYS A 170 -1.12 -2.62 -17.20
N LYS A 171 -2.30 -3.20 -16.94
CA LYS A 171 -3.46 -2.47 -16.44
C LYS A 171 -3.32 -2.04 -14.98
N SER A 172 -2.95 -2.98 -14.10
CA SER A 172 -2.81 -2.69 -12.67
C SER A 172 -1.60 -1.79 -12.34
N GLY A 173 -0.59 -1.85 -13.21
CA GLY A 173 0.76 -1.34 -12.93
C GLY A 173 1.38 -2.04 -11.73
N VAL A 174 2.49 -1.47 -11.25
CA VAL A 174 3.20 -1.99 -10.09
C VAL A 174 3.12 -1.04 -8.90
N GLY A 175 3.33 -1.57 -7.69
CA GLY A 175 3.34 -0.77 -6.48
C GLY A 175 4.73 -0.23 -6.17
N GLU A 176 5.04 0.99 -6.61
CA GLU A 176 6.26 1.70 -6.20
C GLU A 176 6.28 2.00 -4.69
N ALA A 177 7.49 2.14 -4.14
CA ALA A 177 7.74 2.45 -2.74
C ALA A 177 7.19 3.84 -2.38
N ASP A 178 6.16 3.85 -1.53
CA ASP A 178 5.48 5.03 -1.01
C ASP A 178 6.30 5.62 0.15
N CYS A 179 7.36 6.36 -0.21
CA CYS A 179 8.26 7.00 0.74
C CYS A 179 7.52 7.93 1.71
N LEU A 180 6.47 8.60 1.23
CA LEU A 180 5.71 9.57 2.02
C LEU A 180 5.01 8.92 3.20
N PHE A 181 4.60 7.65 3.11
CA PHE A 181 3.97 6.99 4.22
C PHE A 181 4.88 6.90 5.46
N CYS A 182 6.19 6.75 5.26
CA CYS A 182 7.19 6.75 6.33
C CYS A 182 7.63 8.16 6.72
N HIS A 183 7.62 9.09 5.77
CA HIS A 183 8.20 10.42 5.93
C HIS A 183 7.19 11.51 6.22
N ILE A 184 5.88 11.27 6.17
CA ILE A 184 4.86 12.24 6.55
C ILE A 184 4.50 12.08 8.02
N ASP A 185 4.45 13.19 8.74
CA ASP A 185 3.89 13.26 10.08
C ASP A 185 2.36 13.09 9.99
N PHE A 186 1.82 12.01 10.55
CA PHE A 186 0.40 11.70 10.44
C PHE A 186 -0.47 12.68 11.24
N ALA A 187 0.09 13.44 12.18
CA ALA A 187 -0.64 14.52 12.86
C ALA A 187 -0.90 15.72 11.94
N THR A 188 -0.19 15.84 10.82
CA THR A 188 -0.28 16.98 9.89
C THR A 188 -1.17 16.74 8.68
N VAL A 189 -1.56 15.49 8.42
CA VAL A 189 -2.40 15.12 7.28
C VAL A 189 -3.81 15.74 7.43
N LYS A 190 -4.41 16.09 6.30
CA LYS A 190 -5.75 16.70 6.26
C LYS A 190 -6.59 16.04 5.19
N MET A 191 -7.86 15.77 5.50
CA MET A 191 -8.80 15.37 4.45
C MET A 191 -9.11 16.60 3.57
N PRO A 192 -9.00 16.47 2.24
CA PRO A 192 -9.41 17.52 1.32
C PRO A 192 -10.91 17.81 1.45
N ILE A 193 -11.28 19.09 1.37
CA ILE A 193 -12.68 19.50 1.46
C ILE A 193 -13.51 19.01 0.26
N ASP A 194 -12.85 18.85 -0.88
CA ASP A 194 -13.40 18.42 -2.16
C ASP A 194 -13.27 16.91 -2.40
N SER A 195 -12.83 16.13 -1.40
CA SER A 195 -12.71 14.67 -1.51
C SER A 195 -14.05 13.92 -1.68
N GLY A 196 -15.17 14.57 -1.35
CA GLY A 196 -16.51 13.95 -1.30
C GLY A 196 -16.70 12.95 -0.16
N LEU A 197 -15.70 12.78 0.73
CA LEU A 197 -15.78 11.91 1.89
C LEU A 197 -16.33 12.65 3.12
N GLU A 198 -16.90 11.89 4.06
CA GLU A 198 -17.29 12.43 5.35
C GLU A 198 -16.07 12.95 6.12
N GLN A 199 -16.12 14.22 6.51
CA GLN A 199 -15.02 14.90 7.16
C GLN A 199 -14.66 14.24 8.48
N LYS A 200 -13.35 14.03 8.68
CA LYS A 200 -12.79 13.43 9.88
C LYS A 200 -11.76 14.37 10.51
N SER A 201 -11.84 14.55 11.82
CA SER A 201 -10.97 15.45 12.57
C SER A 201 -9.67 14.83 13.08
N SER A 202 -9.50 13.51 12.95
CA SER A 202 -8.28 12.80 13.38
C SER A 202 -8.00 11.57 12.52
N PHE A 203 -6.72 11.34 12.24
CA PHE A 203 -6.26 10.21 11.45
C PHE A 203 -5.35 9.31 12.28
N THR A 204 -5.48 8.02 12.04
CA THR A 204 -4.63 6.97 12.62
C THR A 204 -3.82 6.32 11.51
N GLY A 205 -2.73 5.64 11.86
CA GLY A 205 -2.00 4.81 10.88
C GLY A 205 -2.89 3.77 10.19
N ARG A 206 -3.98 3.30 10.83
CA ARG A 206 -4.97 2.43 10.19
C ARG A 206 -5.75 3.14 9.08
N ASP A 207 -6.10 4.41 9.28
CA ASP A 207 -6.78 5.19 8.24
C ASP A 207 -5.88 5.33 7.03
N MET A 208 -4.59 5.67 7.23
CA MET A 208 -3.62 5.82 6.14
C MET A 208 -3.39 4.49 5.40
N ARG A 209 -3.39 3.34 6.09
CA ARG A 209 -3.37 2.03 5.41
C ARG A 209 -4.63 1.76 4.59
N ASN A 210 -5.79 2.25 5.04
CA ASN A 210 -7.05 2.05 4.34
C ASN A 210 -7.13 2.88 3.06
N THR A 211 -6.51 4.07 3.01
CA THR A 211 -6.48 4.89 1.78
C THR A 211 -5.74 4.17 0.67
N ARG A 212 -4.56 3.60 0.97
CA ARG A 212 -3.80 2.75 0.02
C ARG A 212 -4.58 1.49 -0.37
N ARG A 213 -5.23 0.83 0.60
CA ARG A 213 -6.07 -0.36 0.37
C ARG A 213 -7.26 -0.09 -0.55
N ALA A 214 -7.79 1.13 -0.57
CA ALA A 214 -8.90 1.50 -1.46
C ALA A 214 -8.54 1.33 -2.94
N PHE A 215 -7.25 1.42 -3.27
CA PHE A 215 -6.69 1.18 -4.60
C PHE A 215 -6.15 -0.23 -4.74
N SER A 216 -5.19 -0.62 -3.89
CA SER A 216 -4.51 -1.93 -4.04
C SER A 216 -5.49 -3.10 -3.94
N GLY A 217 -6.51 -3.01 -3.08
CA GLY A 217 -7.54 -4.04 -2.92
C GLY A 217 -8.44 -4.22 -4.14
N LYS A 218 -8.48 -3.24 -5.05
CA LYS A 218 -9.19 -3.27 -6.33
C LYS A 218 -8.27 -3.58 -7.52
N GLY A 219 -6.98 -3.82 -7.28
CA GLY A 219 -6.00 -4.09 -8.33
C GLY A 219 -5.36 -2.85 -8.95
N PHE A 220 -5.55 -1.66 -8.38
CA PHE A 220 -4.91 -0.42 -8.83
C PHE A 220 -3.58 -0.21 -8.10
N PHE A 221 -2.56 -1.00 -8.43
CA PHE A 221 -1.30 -1.04 -7.68
C PHE A 221 -0.49 0.25 -7.85
N ARG A 222 -0.39 0.75 -9.09
CA ARG A 222 0.31 2.02 -9.41
C ARG A 222 -0.28 3.22 -8.67
N GLN A 223 -1.58 3.21 -8.44
CA GLN A 223 -2.33 4.31 -7.83
C GLN A 223 -2.25 4.31 -6.30
N ALA A 224 -1.80 3.22 -5.67
CA ALA A 224 -1.91 3.05 -4.23
C ALA A 224 -1.19 4.16 -3.43
N ALA A 225 -0.01 4.60 -3.89
CA ALA A 225 0.74 5.67 -3.26
C ALA A 225 0.01 7.03 -3.35
N SER A 226 -0.58 7.36 -4.50
CA SER A 226 -1.40 8.57 -4.68
C SER A 226 -2.62 8.58 -3.74
N GLY A 227 -3.16 7.41 -3.40
CA GLY A 227 -4.25 7.30 -2.43
C GLY A 227 -3.90 7.82 -1.04
N PHE A 228 -2.64 7.68 -0.59
CA PHE A 228 -2.17 8.32 0.64
C PHE A 228 -1.87 9.82 0.44
N MET A 229 -1.30 10.19 -0.71
CA MET A 229 -1.00 11.58 -1.08
C MET A 229 -2.21 12.52 -0.99
N GLU A 230 -3.43 12.03 -1.21
CA GLU A 230 -4.67 12.79 -1.05
C GLU A 230 -4.74 13.55 0.30
N TYR A 231 -4.19 12.94 1.36
CA TYR A 231 -4.22 13.51 2.71
C TYR A 231 -2.98 14.34 3.04
N VAL A 232 -1.95 14.28 2.21
CA VAL A 232 -0.70 15.01 2.38
C VAL A 232 -0.90 16.46 2.00
N VAL A 233 -0.35 17.36 2.82
CA VAL A 233 -0.38 18.80 2.59
C VAL A 233 1.02 19.34 2.32
N ASN A 234 1.09 20.40 1.53
CA ASN A 234 2.32 21.14 1.30
C ASN A 234 2.72 21.99 2.52
N LYS A 235 3.84 22.73 2.43
CA LYS A 235 4.35 23.60 3.49
C LYS A 235 3.36 24.67 3.98
N ASP A 236 2.39 25.05 3.16
CA ASP A 236 1.36 26.06 3.45
C ASP A 236 0.05 25.41 3.94
N GLY A 237 0.05 24.09 4.14
CA GLY A 237 -1.07 23.33 4.67
C GLY A 237 -2.18 23.05 3.66
N LYS A 238 -1.90 23.15 2.36
CA LYS A 238 -2.82 22.84 1.25
C LYS A 238 -2.69 21.39 0.81
N ASN A 239 -3.81 20.70 0.61
CA ASN A 239 -3.83 19.37 0.01
C ASN A 239 -3.25 19.41 -1.40
N ILE A 240 -2.42 18.42 -1.74
CA ILE A 240 -1.71 18.37 -3.03
C ILE A 240 -2.63 17.87 -4.15
N MET A 241 -3.55 16.96 -3.82
CA MET A 241 -4.49 16.38 -4.78
C MET A 241 -5.73 15.80 -4.10
N THR A 242 -6.76 15.53 -4.92
CA THR A 242 -7.93 14.75 -4.56
C THR A 242 -8.16 13.59 -5.51
N VAL A 243 -8.82 12.54 -4.99
CA VAL A 243 -9.29 11.43 -5.82
C VAL A 243 -10.74 11.71 -6.21
N GLU A 244 -11.05 11.62 -7.49
CA GLU A 244 -12.42 11.81 -7.95
C GLU A 244 -13.32 10.68 -7.45
N ARG A 245 -14.53 11.04 -7.01
CA ARG A 245 -15.52 10.10 -6.50
C ARG A 245 -16.90 10.40 -7.06
N ALA A 246 -17.70 9.34 -7.17
CA ALA A 246 -19.10 9.41 -7.56
C ALA A 246 -19.93 8.50 -6.65
N MET A 247 -21.22 8.84 -6.49
CA MET A 247 -22.20 7.91 -5.93
C MET A 247 -22.41 6.78 -6.93
N LEU A 248 -21.98 5.57 -6.57
CA LEU A 248 -22.09 4.39 -7.41
C LEU A 248 -22.83 3.27 -6.68
N PRO A 249 -23.56 2.40 -7.40
CA PRO A 249 -24.16 1.21 -6.83
C PRO A 249 -23.14 0.38 -6.05
N ASN A 250 -23.55 -0.11 -4.88
CA ASN A 250 -22.72 -1.00 -4.11
C ASN A 250 -22.43 -2.28 -4.91
N VAL A 251 -21.25 -2.86 -4.70
CA VAL A 251 -20.88 -4.15 -5.30
C VAL A 251 -21.03 -5.24 -4.25
N ALA A 252 -21.64 -6.36 -4.62
CA ALA A 252 -21.87 -7.48 -3.71
C ALA A 252 -20.52 -7.91 -3.11
N LYS A 253 -20.47 -8.07 -1.78
CA LYS A 253 -19.26 -8.55 -1.13
C LYS A 253 -19.19 -10.07 -1.33
N PRO A 254 -18.12 -10.60 -1.93
CA PRO A 254 -17.95 -12.05 -2.03
C PRO A 254 -17.92 -12.66 -0.63
N ALA A 255 -18.39 -13.91 -0.53
CA ALA A 255 -18.32 -14.69 0.70
C ALA A 255 -16.87 -14.71 1.21
N GLY A 256 -16.62 -14.10 2.38
CA GLY A 256 -15.36 -14.26 3.10
C GLY A 256 -15.27 -15.60 3.80
N HIS A 257 -14.12 -15.91 4.41
CA HIS A 257 -13.86 -17.14 5.18
C HIS A 257 -14.99 -17.43 6.19
N GLY A 258 -15.92 -18.33 5.82
CA GLY A 258 -17.04 -18.77 6.67
C GLY A 258 -18.25 -17.82 6.72
N THR A 259 -18.32 -16.78 5.88
CA THR A 259 -19.44 -15.83 5.84
C THR A 259 -20.19 -15.89 4.51
N ALA A 260 -21.51 -15.80 4.53
CA ALA A 260 -22.31 -15.69 3.30
C ALA A 260 -21.94 -14.42 2.52
N ALA A 261 -22.09 -14.47 1.19
CA ALA A 261 -22.02 -13.27 0.37
C ALA A 261 -23.10 -12.28 0.81
N VAL A 262 -22.73 -11.00 0.91
CA VAL A 262 -23.67 -9.94 1.28
C VAL A 262 -24.17 -9.29 -0.01
N PRO A 263 -25.50 -9.30 -0.28
CA PRO A 263 -26.05 -8.60 -1.43
C PRO A 263 -25.64 -7.12 -1.43
N ALA A 264 -25.45 -6.58 -2.62
CA ALA A 264 -25.29 -5.14 -2.77
C ALA A 264 -26.65 -4.46 -2.74
N GLU A 265 -26.89 -3.62 -1.73
CA GLU A 265 -28.06 -2.74 -1.67
C GLU A 265 -27.59 -1.28 -1.57
N GLY A 266 -28.28 -0.39 -2.28
CA GLY A 266 -28.01 1.04 -2.26
C GLY A 266 -26.75 1.48 -3.02
N GLU A 267 -26.40 2.75 -2.85
CA GLU A 267 -25.23 3.39 -3.45
C GLU A 267 -24.29 3.87 -2.35
N SER A 268 -23.01 4.00 -2.68
CA SER A 268 -22.02 4.63 -1.80
C SER A 268 -21.06 5.49 -2.61
N MET A 269 -20.41 6.42 -1.92
CA MET A 269 -19.35 7.22 -2.51
C MET A 269 -18.15 6.33 -2.82
N GLN A 270 -17.81 6.20 -4.10
CA GLN A 270 -16.76 5.32 -4.60
C GLN A 270 -15.82 6.09 -5.53
N ILE A 271 -14.57 5.64 -5.64
CA ILE A 271 -13.60 6.17 -6.61
C ILE A 271 -14.22 6.11 -8.01
N ALA A 272 -14.26 7.25 -8.69
CA ALA A 272 -14.69 7.36 -10.06
C ALA A 272 -13.59 6.81 -10.99
N LEU A 273 -14.00 6.09 -12.02
CA LEU A 273 -13.11 5.54 -13.03
C LEU A 273 -13.35 6.25 -14.36
N ASP A 274 -12.29 6.49 -15.12
CA ASP A 274 -12.35 7.00 -16.49
C ASP A 274 -12.87 5.93 -17.48
N ASP A 275 -12.94 6.28 -18.76
CA ASP A 275 -13.36 5.37 -19.84
C ASP A 275 -12.44 4.15 -20.00
N ASN A 276 -11.21 4.20 -19.49
CA ASN A 276 -10.27 3.08 -19.47
C ASN A 276 -10.40 2.22 -18.20
N GLY A 277 -11.30 2.59 -17.29
CA GLY A 277 -11.50 1.92 -16.00
C GLY A 277 -10.40 2.25 -14.99
N MET A 278 -9.75 3.40 -15.09
CA MET A 278 -8.66 3.85 -14.24
C MET A 278 -9.11 4.96 -13.28
N PRO A 279 -8.62 5.00 -12.02
CA PRO A 279 -8.92 6.07 -11.08
C PRO A 279 -8.47 7.44 -11.58
N GLN A 280 -9.30 8.46 -11.35
CA GLN A 280 -9.03 9.84 -11.74
C GLN A 280 -8.54 10.67 -10.55
N PHE A 281 -7.62 11.59 -10.83
CA PHE A 281 -6.96 12.43 -9.83
C PHE A 281 -7.04 13.91 -10.21
N ASN A 282 -7.40 14.74 -9.25
CA ASN A 282 -7.40 16.19 -9.40
C ASN A 282 -6.22 16.78 -8.62
N TRP A 283 -5.17 17.20 -9.33
CA TRP A 283 -3.99 17.81 -8.75
C TRP A 283 -4.18 19.31 -8.55
N HIS A 284 -4.01 19.78 -7.31
CA HIS A 284 -4.28 21.16 -6.91
C HIS A 284 -3.11 22.06 -7.27
N ALA A 285 -3.22 22.79 -8.38
CA ALA A 285 -2.15 23.65 -8.89
C ALA A 285 -1.65 24.69 -7.87
N ASP A 286 -2.53 25.16 -6.96
CA ASP A 286 -2.18 26.15 -5.95
C ASP A 286 -1.37 25.57 -4.76
N ALA A 287 -1.14 24.25 -4.72
CA ALA A 287 -0.20 23.58 -3.83
C ALA A 287 1.24 23.56 -4.38
N PHE A 288 1.42 23.90 -5.67
CA PHE A 288 2.72 23.90 -6.36
C PHE A 288 3.23 25.33 -6.59
N ASP A 289 4.54 25.46 -6.82
CA ASP A 289 5.16 26.71 -7.27
C ASP A 289 5.01 26.92 -8.78
N ASP A 290 5.41 28.09 -9.28
CA ASP A 290 5.33 28.46 -10.70
C ASP A 290 6.13 27.51 -11.63
N ALA A 291 7.05 26.71 -11.08
CA ALA A 291 7.81 25.70 -11.80
C ALA A 291 7.16 24.30 -11.71
N GLY A 292 5.95 24.18 -11.13
CA GLY A 292 5.24 22.92 -10.97
C GLY A 292 5.85 22.00 -9.91
N ARG A 293 6.53 22.56 -8.91
CA ARG A 293 7.16 21.80 -7.82
C ARG A 293 6.41 22.00 -6.50
N VAL A 294 6.50 21.03 -5.60
CA VAL A 294 5.89 21.07 -4.28
C VAL A 294 6.94 20.99 -3.18
N THR A 295 6.75 21.77 -2.11
CA THR A 295 7.49 21.61 -0.86
C THR A 295 6.61 20.88 0.14
N ILE A 296 7.04 19.71 0.60
CA ILE A 296 6.28 18.88 1.54
C ILE A 296 7.06 18.81 2.87
N PRO A 297 6.46 19.14 4.02
CA PRO A 297 7.06 18.89 5.32
C PRO A 297 7.20 17.38 5.55
N MET A 298 8.41 16.93 5.85
CA MET A 298 8.73 15.51 6.03
C MET A 298 9.56 15.27 7.29
N LEU A 299 9.28 14.16 7.96
CA LEU A 299 10.08 13.60 9.04
C LEU A 299 11.42 13.09 8.50
N ARG A 300 12.51 13.45 9.17
CA ARG A 300 13.84 12.92 8.87
C ARG A 300 13.99 11.46 9.29
N PHE A 301 13.37 11.13 10.43
CA PHE A 301 13.26 9.77 10.95
C PHE A 301 11.77 9.46 11.08
N PRO A 302 11.29 8.32 10.56
CA PRO A 302 9.90 7.94 10.71
C PRO A 302 9.49 7.94 12.18
N GLY A 303 8.39 8.61 12.50
CA GLY A 303 7.85 8.63 13.85
C GLY A 303 7.38 7.23 14.25
N ASN A 304 7.27 6.98 15.57
CA ASN A 304 6.78 5.70 16.07
C ASN A 304 5.41 5.33 15.47
N GLU A 305 4.52 6.31 15.28
CA GLU A 305 3.22 6.11 14.65
C GLU A 305 3.28 5.58 13.21
N ASN A 306 4.26 6.01 12.41
CA ASN A 306 4.47 5.54 11.04
C ASN A 306 4.82 4.05 11.04
N CYS A 307 5.73 3.64 11.92
CA CYS A 307 6.10 2.24 12.12
C CYS A 307 4.91 1.43 12.66
N MET A 308 4.22 1.98 13.67
CA MET A 308 3.16 1.28 14.38
C MET A 308 1.85 1.17 13.62
N ALA A 309 1.67 1.97 12.56
CA ALA A 309 0.58 1.81 11.61
C ALA A 309 0.42 0.35 11.15
N CYS A 310 1.54 -0.35 10.93
CA CYS A 310 1.58 -1.75 10.50
C CYS A 310 1.82 -2.70 11.69
N HIS A 311 2.81 -2.41 12.54
CA HIS A 311 3.26 -3.34 13.58
C HIS A 311 2.27 -3.50 14.75
N ALA A 312 1.28 -2.62 14.93
CA ALA A 312 0.28 -2.73 16.00
C ALA A 312 -0.82 -3.77 15.68
N THR A 313 -0.84 -4.31 14.46
CA THR A 313 -1.93 -5.15 13.98
C THR A 313 -1.91 -6.59 14.51
N SER A 314 -0.79 -7.04 15.06
CA SER A 314 -0.66 -8.35 15.68
C SER A 314 -0.70 -8.20 17.21
N LYS A 315 -1.71 -8.82 17.82
CA LYS A 315 -1.91 -8.82 19.28
C LYS A 315 -1.13 -9.94 19.99
N SER A 316 -0.27 -10.69 19.28
CA SER A 316 0.27 -11.95 19.82
C SER A 316 1.78 -11.93 20.04
N ARG A 317 2.11 -11.78 21.34
CA ARG A 317 3.27 -12.33 22.09
C ARG A 317 4.60 -11.55 22.13
N ARG A 318 5.03 -11.37 23.40
CA ARG A 318 6.29 -10.82 23.96
C ARG A 318 6.63 -9.39 23.56
N GLY A 319 6.38 -8.46 24.49
CA GLY A 319 6.93 -7.10 24.50
C GLY A 319 7.01 -6.46 23.13
N PHE A 320 5.86 -6.13 22.52
CA PHE A 320 5.74 -5.24 21.37
C PHE A 320 6.92 -5.33 20.38
N TYR A 321 7.08 -6.47 19.69
CA TYR A 321 8.14 -6.71 18.68
C TYR A 321 9.60 -6.37 19.09
N GLY A 322 9.90 -6.28 20.40
CA GLY A 322 11.21 -5.86 20.89
C GLY A 322 11.40 -4.34 21.04
N PHE A 323 10.39 -3.49 20.74
CA PHE A 323 10.52 -2.04 20.97
C PHE A 323 10.16 -1.61 22.41
N GLY A 324 9.60 -2.52 23.22
CA GLY A 324 9.30 -2.28 24.64
C GLY A 324 8.06 -1.40 24.87
N ASP A 325 7.68 -1.22 26.15
CA ASP A 325 6.48 -0.46 26.53
C ASP A 325 6.57 1.03 26.16
N ASN A 326 7.77 1.59 26.10
CA ASN A 326 8.00 3.00 25.75
C ASN A 326 7.71 3.31 24.27
N ALA A 327 7.70 2.29 23.40
CA ALA A 327 7.37 2.45 21.99
C ALA A 327 5.88 2.23 21.69
N LYS A 328 5.08 1.88 22.72
CA LYS A 328 3.63 1.88 22.58
C LYS A 328 3.19 3.29 22.24
N THR A 329 2.67 3.47 21.03
CA THR A 329 1.85 4.63 20.73
C THR A 329 0.64 4.56 21.64
N GLU A 330 0.53 5.45 22.63
CA GLU A 330 -0.78 5.77 23.17
C GLU A 330 -1.59 6.23 21.96
N LEU A 331 -2.54 5.41 21.52
CA LEU A 331 -3.56 5.89 20.59
C LEU A 331 -4.07 7.16 21.23
N HIS A 332 -3.80 8.34 20.65
CA HIS A 332 -4.19 9.62 21.20
C HIS A 332 -5.72 9.72 21.22
N TYR A 333 -6.35 9.01 22.16
CA TYR A 333 -7.66 9.31 22.66
C TYR A 333 -7.40 10.22 23.86
N ARG A 334 -7.78 11.49 23.71
CA ARG A 334 -7.82 12.51 24.77
C ARG A 334 -6.49 13.15 25.16
N THR A 335 -6.17 14.24 24.48
CA THR A 335 -5.59 15.44 25.13
C THR A 335 -6.00 16.71 24.38
N LEU A 336 -7.32 16.94 24.24
CA LEU A 336 -7.81 18.29 23.90
C LEU A 336 -9.01 18.79 24.73
N PHE A 337 -9.50 18.05 25.72
CA PHE A 337 -10.50 18.59 26.66
C PHE A 337 -10.31 18.02 28.08
N PRO A 338 -9.86 18.83 29.06
CA PRO A 338 -9.79 18.41 30.45
C PRO A 338 -11.16 18.65 31.10
N THR A 339 -12.09 17.71 30.98
CA THR A 339 -13.18 17.46 31.95
C THR A 339 -14.12 16.41 31.39
N LEU A 340 -14.10 15.22 32.00
CA LEU A 340 -15.23 14.33 32.30
C LEU A 340 -14.68 12.90 32.43
N GLN A 341 -14.09 12.66 33.60
CA GLN A 341 -13.92 11.33 34.12
C GLN A 341 -15.06 11.12 35.11
N GLN A 342 -16.17 10.57 34.62
CA GLN A 342 -17.15 9.90 35.49
C GLN A 342 -17.34 8.48 35.01
N SER A 343 -16.99 7.59 35.94
CA SER A 343 -17.48 6.23 36.17
C SER A 343 -17.66 5.32 34.96
N LEU A 344 -16.97 4.18 34.98
CA LEU A 344 -17.64 2.88 34.94
C LEU A 344 -16.64 1.81 35.40
N THR A 345 -16.64 1.58 36.71
CA THR A 345 -16.32 0.28 37.30
C THR A 345 -17.55 -0.61 37.16
N ARG A 346 -17.46 -1.67 36.37
CA ARG A 346 -17.88 -3.05 36.69
C ARG A 346 -17.54 -3.99 35.55
#